data_AF-A0A962RVK4-F1
#
_entry.id   AF-A0A962RVK4-F1
#
_cell.length_a   1.000
_cell.length_b   1.000
_cell.length_c   1.000
_cell.angle_alpha   90.00
_cell.angle_beta   90.00
_cell.angle_gamma   90.00
#
_symmetry.space_group_name_H-M   'P 1'
#
loop_
_entity.id
_entity.type
_entity.pdbx_description
1 polymer ?
#
loop_
_entity_poly.entity_id
_entity_poly.type
_entity_poly.pdbx_seq_one_letter_code
_entity_poly.pdbx_strand_id
1 'polypeptide(L)'
;MKRLFRARRLHLCMDERAHVFSCLADFDFAIAPRTAVPAARLAELMQRPAAELVAEDDTLRTLEHRLTGLVEDYTLHGISIAASLRQIGLVIFSKDHGWRRLFRSLLEASASNEDYLRVALERYVDYLSARRDTLRILIALRSTEEQPREARTTVFETPPLAADDSATVTSPLRRLPHGRAVMLRLEQGREVVIRLARHSFSLAHDQDWALLADDGQRYTLQRGVNTIGRSRDNSVMVSSALRNISRKHLLV
;
A
#
# COMPACT_ATOMS: atom_id res chain seq x y z
N MET A 1 36.87 -20.85 -25.70
CA MET A 1 36.17 -20.01 -26.69
C MET A 1 35.20 -19.07 -25.97
N LYS A 2 35.59 -17.80 -25.77
CA LYS A 2 34.70 -16.76 -25.22
C LYS A 2 33.69 -16.39 -26.32
N ARG A 3 32.43 -16.81 -26.20
CA ARG A 3 31.36 -16.25 -27.02
C ARG A 3 31.22 -14.78 -26.64
N LEU A 4 31.74 -13.88 -27.49
CA LEU A 4 31.34 -12.48 -27.45
C LEU A 4 29.84 -12.43 -27.76
N PHE A 5 29.01 -12.37 -26.73
CA PHE A 5 27.63 -11.93 -26.87
C PHE A 5 27.68 -10.49 -27.39
N ARG A 6 27.48 -10.30 -28.70
CA ARG A 6 27.11 -9.00 -29.25
C ARG A 6 25.81 -8.60 -28.54
N ALA A 7 25.88 -7.66 -27.61
CA ALA A 7 24.70 -7.06 -27.00
C ALA A 7 23.83 -6.51 -28.14
N ARG A 8 22.65 -7.11 -28.34
CA ARG A 8 21.67 -6.64 -29.32
C ARG A 8 21.20 -5.27 -28.83
N ARG A 9 21.57 -4.24 -29.59
CA ARG A 9 21.17 -2.85 -29.31
C ARG A 9 19.67 -2.73 -29.52
N LEU A 10 18.98 -2.13 -28.57
CA LEU A 10 17.57 -1.83 -28.68
C LEU A 10 17.41 -0.44 -29.29
N HIS A 11 16.70 -0.37 -30.41
CA HIS A 11 16.37 0.89 -31.07
C HIS A 11 14.91 1.24 -30.75
N LEU A 12 14.67 2.37 -30.11
CA LEU A 12 13.34 2.84 -29.76
C LEU A 12 13.16 4.30 -30.13
N CYS A 13 11.94 4.67 -30.51
CA CYS A 13 11.55 6.08 -30.61
C CYS A 13 10.87 6.47 -29.30
N MET A 14 11.52 7.31 -28.50
CA MET A 14 10.97 7.89 -27.29
C MET A 14 10.94 9.41 -27.45
N ASP A 15 9.80 10.03 -27.14
CA ASP A 15 9.64 11.49 -27.17
C ASP A 15 10.12 12.13 -28.49
N GLU A 16 9.76 11.47 -29.60
CA GLU A 16 10.09 11.89 -30.98
C GLU A 16 11.59 11.85 -31.33
N ARG A 17 12.39 11.22 -30.47
CA ARG A 17 13.82 10.99 -30.69
C ARG A 17 14.12 9.50 -30.77
N ALA A 18 15.01 9.14 -31.69
CA ALA A 18 15.53 7.79 -31.77
C ALA A 18 16.60 7.60 -30.68
N HIS A 19 16.38 6.63 -29.80
CA HIS A 19 17.31 6.20 -28.77
C HIS A 19 17.85 4.80 -29.09
N VAL A 20 19.13 4.59 -28.78
CA VAL A 20 19.79 3.30 -28.92
C VAL A 20 20.33 2.89 -27.57
N PHE A 21 19.80 1.79 -27.03
CA PHE A 21 20.23 1.24 -25.75
C PHE A 21 21.20 0.09 -25.98
N SER A 22 22.37 0.17 -25.36
CA SER A 22 23.41 -0.85 -25.47
C SER A 22 23.27 -1.93 -24.39
N CYS A 23 22.58 -1.63 -23.30
CA CYS A 23 22.28 -2.58 -22.23
C CYS A 23 20.95 -2.28 -21.51
N LEU A 24 20.51 -3.22 -20.68
CA LEU A 24 19.30 -3.09 -19.84
C LEU A 24 19.40 -1.95 -18.83
N ALA A 25 20.57 -1.70 -18.26
CA ALA A 25 20.76 -0.64 -17.27
C ALA A 25 20.58 0.76 -17.87
N ASP A 26 21.09 0.99 -19.09
CA ASP A 26 20.88 2.25 -19.81
C ASP A 26 19.40 2.50 -20.09
N PHE A 27 18.68 1.44 -20.46
CA PHE A 27 17.25 1.50 -20.70
C PHE A 27 16.48 1.81 -19.41
N ASP A 28 16.76 1.06 -18.33
CA ASP A 28 16.13 1.26 -17.02
C ASP A 28 16.32 2.70 -16.53
N PHE A 29 17.57 3.19 -16.58
CA PHE A 29 17.90 4.56 -16.22
C PHE A 29 17.11 5.60 -17.04
N ALA A 30 16.96 5.38 -18.35
CA ALA A 30 16.27 6.32 -19.22
C ALA A 30 14.76 6.36 -18.98
N ILE A 31 14.14 5.26 -18.56
CA ILE A 31 12.69 5.21 -18.31
C ILE A 31 12.31 5.46 -16.85
N ALA A 32 13.26 5.34 -15.90
CA ALA A 32 13.02 5.52 -14.47
C ALA A 32 12.31 6.84 -14.09
N PRO A 33 12.56 8.01 -14.72
CA PRO A 33 11.84 9.24 -14.40
C PRO A 33 10.33 9.19 -14.69
N ARG A 34 9.88 8.24 -15.54
CA ARG A 34 8.47 8.07 -15.91
C ARG A 34 7.62 7.45 -14.79
N THR A 35 8.24 7.04 -13.67
CA THR A 35 7.54 6.47 -12.51
C THR A 35 6.86 7.52 -11.64
N ALA A 36 7.27 8.79 -11.73
CA ALA A 36 6.63 9.88 -11.00
C ALA A 36 5.25 10.22 -11.60
N VAL A 37 4.31 10.67 -10.77
CA VAL A 37 3.00 11.16 -11.25
C VAL A 37 3.20 12.52 -11.93
N PRO A 38 2.77 12.72 -13.19
CA PRO A 38 2.91 14.03 -13.85
C PRO A 38 2.14 15.12 -13.11
N ALA A 39 2.69 16.33 -13.04
CA ALA A 39 2.02 17.47 -12.40
C ALA A 39 0.63 17.77 -13.01
N ALA A 40 0.49 17.64 -14.34
CA ALA A 40 -0.80 17.80 -15.00
C ALA A 40 -1.83 16.75 -14.53
N ARG A 41 -1.39 15.50 -14.33
CA ARG A 41 -2.24 14.44 -13.78
C ARG A 41 -2.62 14.72 -12.34
N LEU A 42 -1.69 15.21 -11.52
CA LEU A 42 -1.97 15.61 -10.14
C LEU A 42 -3.03 16.72 -10.08
N ALA A 43 -2.89 17.75 -10.91
CA ALA A 43 -3.85 18.85 -10.98
C ALA A 43 -5.27 18.37 -11.37
N GLU A 44 -5.36 17.43 -12.31
CA GLU A 44 -6.64 16.78 -12.68
C GLU A 44 -7.23 15.99 -11.50
N LEU A 45 -6.42 15.18 -10.82
CA LEU A 45 -6.87 14.39 -9.67
C LEU A 45 -7.37 15.26 -8.51
N MET A 46 -6.75 16.42 -8.28
CA MET A 46 -7.19 17.35 -7.24
C MET A 46 -8.60 17.90 -7.47
N GLN A 47 -9.07 17.97 -8.72
CA GLN A 47 -10.40 18.49 -9.06
C GLN A 47 -11.51 17.43 -8.95
N ARG A 48 -11.16 16.15 -8.79
CA ARG A 48 -12.12 15.05 -8.78
C ARG A 48 -12.69 14.78 -7.39
N PRO A 49 -13.95 14.32 -7.29
CA PRO A 49 -14.57 13.99 -6.01
C PRO A 49 -13.96 12.74 -5.37
N ALA A 50 -14.00 12.63 -4.05
CA ALA A 50 -13.35 11.55 -3.30
C ALA A 50 -13.83 10.14 -3.72
N ALA A 51 -15.13 9.99 -4.01
CA ALA A 51 -15.69 8.71 -4.46
C ALA A 51 -15.06 8.23 -5.79
N GLU A 52 -14.79 9.13 -6.71
CA GLU A 52 -14.11 8.81 -7.96
C GLU A 52 -12.64 8.43 -7.76
N LEU A 53 -11.96 9.09 -6.81
CA LEU A 53 -10.57 8.76 -6.47
C LEU A 53 -10.46 7.35 -5.86
N VAL A 54 -11.43 6.95 -5.03
CA VAL A 54 -11.50 5.60 -4.44
C VAL A 54 -11.72 4.55 -5.52
N ALA A 55 -12.71 4.78 -6.42
CA ALA A 55 -12.97 3.87 -7.53
C ALA A 55 -11.75 3.70 -8.44
N GLU A 56 -10.99 4.77 -8.66
CA GLU A 56 -9.75 4.69 -9.42
C GLU A 56 -8.65 3.94 -8.66
N ASP A 57 -8.43 4.15 -7.36
CA ASP A 57 -7.44 3.37 -6.59
C ASP A 57 -7.72 1.86 -6.66
N ASP A 58 -8.99 1.46 -6.55
CA ASP A 58 -9.39 0.05 -6.65
C ASP A 58 -9.13 -0.53 -8.05
N THR A 59 -9.39 0.26 -9.09
CA THR A 59 -9.10 -0.13 -10.49
C THR A 59 -7.59 -0.27 -10.70
N LEU A 60 -6.80 0.70 -10.25
CA LEU A 60 -5.34 0.66 -10.38
C LEU A 60 -4.74 -0.49 -9.55
N ARG A 61 -5.28 -0.81 -8.37
CA ARG A 61 -4.86 -1.98 -7.57
C ARG A 61 -5.02 -3.28 -8.35
N THR A 62 -6.16 -3.44 -9.00
CA THR A 62 -6.46 -4.66 -9.77
C THR A 62 -5.54 -4.77 -10.97
N LEU A 63 -5.28 -3.66 -11.66
CA LEU A 63 -4.33 -3.61 -12.77
C LEU A 63 -2.90 -3.92 -12.33
N GLU A 64 -2.43 -3.31 -11.24
CA GLU A 64 -1.10 -3.53 -10.67
C GLU A 64 -0.87 -5.00 -10.33
N HIS A 65 -1.84 -5.64 -9.66
CA HIS A 65 -1.77 -7.06 -9.34
C HIS A 65 -1.69 -7.93 -10.60
N ARG A 66 -2.52 -7.64 -11.61
CA ARG A 66 -2.52 -8.37 -12.88
C ARG A 66 -1.18 -8.25 -13.61
N LEU A 67 -0.58 -7.06 -13.65
CA LEU A 67 0.68 -6.82 -14.35
C LEU A 67 1.88 -7.42 -13.59
N THR A 68 1.84 -7.41 -12.26
CA THR A 68 2.82 -8.11 -11.43
C THR A 68 2.80 -9.61 -11.73
N GLY A 69 1.61 -10.21 -11.85
CA GLY A 69 1.46 -11.61 -12.24
C GLY A 69 2.11 -11.94 -13.59
N LEU A 70 2.04 -11.05 -14.58
CA LEU A 70 2.72 -11.27 -15.87
C LEU A 70 4.25 -11.30 -15.74
N VAL A 71 4.81 -10.45 -14.87
CA VAL A 71 6.25 -10.42 -14.59
C VAL A 71 6.67 -11.69 -13.86
N GLU A 72 5.87 -12.15 -12.90
CA GLU A 72 6.09 -13.39 -12.16
C GLU A 72 6.01 -14.61 -13.08
N ASP A 73 4.98 -14.71 -13.93
CA ASP A 73 4.80 -15.79 -14.90
C ASP A 73 5.98 -15.91 -15.88
N TYR A 74 6.52 -14.78 -16.35
CA TYR A 74 7.72 -14.78 -17.16
C TYR A 74 8.94 -15.25 -16.37
N THR A 75 9.12 -14.74 -15.16
CA THR A 75 10.32 -15.00 -14.34
C THR A 75 10.36 -16.45 -13.84
N LEU A 76 9.21 -17.02 -13.47
CA LEU A 76 9.10 -18.35 -12.88
C LEU A 76 8.84 -19.44 -13.92
N HIS A 77 8.08 -19.13 -14.97
CA HIS A 77 7.57 -20.12 -15.93
C HIS A 77 8.02 -19.86 -17.37
N GLY A 78 8.72 -18.75 -17.64
CA GLY A 78 9.18 -18.40 -18.99
C GLY A 78 8.04 -18.02 -19.94
N ILE A 79 6.86 -17.68 -19.43
CA ILE A 79 5.70 -17.28 -20.23
C ILE A 79 5.98 -15.92 -20.88
N SER A 80 5.85 -15.83 -22.20
CA SER A 80 6.17 -14.61 -22.96
C SER A 80 5.32 -13.41 -22.52
N ILE A 81 5.99 -12.34 -22.07
CA ILE A 81 5.35 -11.08 -21.75
C ILE A 81 4.78 -10.46 -23.03
N ALA A 82 5.54 -10.51 -24.13
CA ALA A 82 5.10 -9.96 -25.40
C ALA A 82 3.79 -10.58 -25.90
N ALA A 83 3.63 -11.91 -25.79
CA ALA A 83 2.39 -12.60 -26.15
C ALA A 83 1.22 -12.17 -25.26
N SER A 84 1.42 -12.17 -23.94
CA SER A 84 0.41 -11.75 -22.96
C SER A 84 -0.04 -10.31 -23.19
N LEU A 85 0.89 -9.38 -23.41
CA LEU A 85 0.55 -7.98 -23.68
C LEU A 85 -0.20 -7.78 -25.00
N ARG A 86 0.10 -8.57 -26.05
CA ARG A 86 -0.67 -8.52 -27.30
C ARG A 86 -2.10 -9.00 -27.11
N GLN A 87 -2.33 -10.00 -26.26
CA GLN A 87 -3.67 -10.50 -25.95
C GLN A 87 -4.48 -9.50 -25.11
N ILE A 88 -3.86 -8.89 -24.11
CA ILE A 88 -4.51 -7.93 -23.21
C ILE A 88 -4.75 -6.58 -23.93
N GLY A 89 -3.86 -6.24 -24.86
CA GLY A 89 -3.86 -4.97 -25.59
C GLY A 89 -3.23 -3.85 -24.78
N LEU A 90 -2.82 -2.78 -25.47
CA LEU A 90 -2.10 -1.65 -24.86
C LEU A 90 -3.00 -0.56 -24.27
N VAL A 91 -4.32 -0.70 -24.39
CA VAL A 91 -5.29 0.30 -23.88
C VAL A 91 -5.25 0.40 -22.36
N ILE A 92 -4.83 -0.67 -21.67
CA ILE A 92 -4.70 -0.73 -20.21
C ILE A 92 -3.63 0.21 -19.65
N PHE A 93 -2.65 0.62 -20.45
CA PHE A 93 -1.57 1.50 -20.00
C PHE A 93 -2.06 2.95 -19.95
N SER A 94 -1.51 3.75 -19.04
CA SER A 94 -1.80 5.20 -19.02
C SER A 94 -1.25 5.89 -20.27
N LYS A 95 -1.88 7.01 -20.66
CA LYS A 95 -1.32 7.94 -21.66
C LYS A 95 -0.21 8.80 -21.06
N ASP A 96 -0.13 8.87 -19.74
CA ASP A 96 0.91 9.61 -19.01
C ASP A 96 2.30 9.13 -19.45
N HIS A 97 3.24 10.07 -19.54
CA HIS A 97 4.64 9.80 -19.91
C HIS A 97 4.82 8.96 -21.19
N GLY A 98 3.81 8.90 -22.06
CA GLY A 98 3.86 8.10 -23.28
C GLY A 98 3.99 6.58 -23.05
N TRP A 99 3.58 6.03 -21.91
CA TRP A 99 3.68 4.60 -21.60
C TRP A 99 3.14 3.68 -22.72
N ARG A 100 1.94 3.98 -23.25
CA ARG A 100 1.37 3.23 -24.40
C ARG A 100 2.29 3.19 -25.62
N ARG A 101 2.97 4.31 -25.90
CA ARG A 101 3.87 4.43 -27.06
C ARG A 101 5.12 3.60 -26.83
N LEU A 102 5.69 3.67 -25.63
CA LEU A 102 6.84 2.87 -25.23
C LEU A 102 6.57 1.37 -25.40
N PHE A 103 5.48 0.87 -24.81
CA PHE A 103 5.12 -0.55 -24.95
C PHE A 103 4.82 -0.96 -26.38
N ARG A 104 4.19 -0.09 -27.17
CA ARG A 104 3.99 -0.34 -28.61
C ARG A 104 5.33 -0.51 -29.32
N SER A 105 6.25 0.43 -29.13
CA SER A 105 7.58 0.38 -29.76
C SER A 105 8.39 -0.84 -29.31
N LEU A 106 8.27 -1.25 -28.04
CA LEU A 106 8.91 -2.47 -27.54
C LEU A 106 8.33 -3.76 -28.16
N LEU A 107 7.02 -3.80 -28.43
CA LEU A 107 6.37 -4.95 -29.08
C LEU A 107 6.61 -5.02 -30.59
N GLU A 108 6.83 -3.88 -31.24
CA GLU A 108 7.12 -3.74 -32.67
C GLU A 108 8.61 -3.93 -32.98
N ALA A 109 9.50 -3.63 -32.02
CA ALA A 109 10.92 -3.88 -32.16
C ALA A 109 11.16 -5.39 -32.32
N SER A 110 11.49 -5.80 -33.55
CA SER A 110 11.70 -7.20 -33.98
C SER A 110 12.88 -7.92 -33.31
N ALA A 111 13.60 -7.25 -32.41
CA ALA A 111 14.57 -7.82 -31.48
C ALA A 111 14.01 -7.86 -30.05
N SER A 112 12.74 -8.26 -29.91
CA SER A 112 11.98 -8.32 -28.66
C SER A 112 12.77 -9.09 -27.60
N ASN A 113 13.45 -8.35 -26.73
CA ASN A 113 14.07 -8.91 -25.55
C ASN A 113 12.99 -8.80 -24.48
N GLU A 114 12.44 -9.95 -24.09
CA GLU A 114 11.47 -10.04 -23.00
C GLU A 114 12.01 -9.35 -21.73
N ASP A 115 13.33 -9.27 -21.56
CA ASP A 115 13.98 -8.52 -20.48
C ASP A 115 13.73 -7.00 -20.53
N TYR A 116 13.71 -6.37 -21.71
CA TYR A 116 13.37 -4.94 -21.82
C TYR A 116 11.88 -4.71 -21.54
N LEU A 117 11.02 -5.64 -21.97
CA LEU A 117 9.59 -5.61 -21.64
C LEU A 117 9.35 -5.81 -20.15
N ARG A 118 10.08 -6.72 -19.51
CA ARG A 118 10.06 -6.97 -18.07
C ARG A 118 10.43 -5.71 -17.30
N VAL A 119 11.57 -5.10 -17.61
CA VAL A 119 12.02 -3.85 -16.97
C VAL A 119 10.99 -2.72 -17.19
N ALA A 120 10.44 -2.57 -18.39
CA ALA A 120 9.41 -1.57 -18.65
C ALA A 120 8.13 -1.83 -17.84
N LEU A 121 7.71 -3.09 -17.68
CA LEU A 121 6.56 -3.47 -16.84
C LEU A 121 6.80 -3.21 -15.37
N GLU A 122 7.97 -3.57 -14.85
CA GLU A 122 8.36 -3.28 -13.46
C GLU A 122 8.28 -1.78 -13.19
N ARG A 123 8.81 -0.94 -14.09
CA ARG A 123 8.71 0.52 -13.96
C ARG A 123 7.30 1.05 -14.14
N TYR A 124 6.49 0.42 -14.98
CA TYR A 124 5.08 0.79 -15.07
C TYR A 124 4.30 0.41 -13.80
N VAL A 125 4.63 -0.71 -13.15
CA VAL A 125 4.08 -1.09 -11.85
C VAL A 125 4.48 -0.06 -10.80
N ASP A 126 5.76 0.34 -10.74
CA ASP A 126 6.22 1.42 -9.85
C ASP A 126 5.43 2.73 -10.06
N TYR A 127 5.16 3.07 -11.33
CA TYR A 127 4.31 4.21 -11.69
C TYR A 127 2.89 4.09 -11.13
N LEU A 128 2.28 2.91 -11.26
CA LEU A 128 0.94 2.65 -10.71
C LEU A 128 0.95 2.80 -9.19
N SER A 129 1.93 2.23 -8.49
CA SER A 129 2.05 2.32 -7.04
C SER A 129 2.18 3.79 -6.58
N ALA A 130 3.07 4.57 -7.22
CA ALA A 130 3.23 6.00 -6.92
C ALA A 130 1.93 6.80 -7.15
N ARG A 131 1.19 6.47 -8.21
CA ARG A 131 -0.12 7.09 -8.50
C ARG A 131 -1.16 6.75 -7.45
N ARG A 132 -1.20 5.51 -7.00
CA ARG A 132 -2.11 5.06 -5.93
C ARG A 132 -1.79 5.73 -4.60
N ASP A 133 -0.52 5.87 -4.26
CA ASP A 133 -0.12 6.60 -3.05
C ASP A 133 -0.57 8.07 -3.09
N THR A 134 -0.44 8.71 -4.25
CA THR A 134 -0.98 10.06 -4.48
C THR A 134 -2.50 10.10 -4.29
N LEU A 135 -3.24 9.14 -4.86
CA LEU A 135 -4.70 9.06 -4.69
C LEU A 135 -5.09 8.90 -3.22
N ARG A 136 -4.40 8.03 -2.48
CA ARG A 136 -4.67 7.80 -1.04
C ARG A 136 -4.45 9.05 -0.20
N ILE A 137 -3.39 9.82 -0.50
CA ILE A 137 -3.16 11.11 0.16
C ILE A 137 -4.31 12.07 -0.12
N LEU A 138 -4.72 12.21 -1.39
CA LEU A 138 -5.85 13.08 -1.76
C LEU A 138 -7.16 12.66 -1.11
N ILE A 139 -7.47 11.36 -1.08
CA ILE A 139 -8.64 10.82 -0.38
C ILE A 139 -8.61 11.20 1.11
N ALA A 140 -7.47 11.00 1.78
CA ALA A 140 -7.32 11.30 3.19
C ALA A 140 -7.49 12.81 3.49
N LEU A 141 -6.96 13.68 2.61
CA LEU A 141 -7.14 15.13 2.71
C LEU A 141 -8.63 15.52 2.62
N ARG A 142 -9.37 14.91 1.68
CA ARG A 142 -10.81 15.18 1.50
C ARG A 142 -11.65 14.68 2.67
N SER A 143 -11.35 13.49 3.20
CA SER A 143 -12.00 12.99 4.42
C SER A 143 -11.76 13.88 5.64
N THR A 144 -10.69 14.68 5.63
CA THR A 144 -10.41 15.68 6.67
C THR A 144 -11.15 17.01 6.43
N GLU A 145 -11.46 17.35 5.18
CA GLU A 145 -12.22 18.56 4.81
C GLU A 145 -13.74 18.39 4.92
N GLU A 146 -14.26 17.18 4.77
CA GLU A 146 -15.68 16.84 5.00
C GLU A 146 -16.05 16.80 6.48
N GLN A 147 -15.07 16.81 7.38
CA GLN A 147 -15.30 17.20 8.77
C GLN A 147 -15.32 18.74 8.83
N PRO A 148 -16.40 19.38 9.33
CA PRO A 148 -16.47 20.83 9.37
C PRO A 148 -15.25 21.37 10.12
N ARG A 149 -14.44 22.17 9.42
CA ARG A 149 -13.41 23.01 10.04
C ARG A 149 -14.10 24.08 10.89
N GLU A 150 -14.53 23.73 12.09
CA GLU A 150 -14.64 24.71 13.14
C GLU A 150 -13.22 25.09 13.58
N ALA A 151 -12.76 26.23 13.06
CA ALA A 151 -11.70 26.99 13.67
C ALA A 151 -12.17 27.44 15.05
N ARG A 152 -11.93 26.63 16.08
CA ARG A 152 -11.95 27.08 17.48
C ARG A 152 -10.78 26.45 18.23
N THR A 153 -9.77 27.27 18.48
CA THR A 153 -9.10 27.26 19.77
C THR A 153 -10.16 27.32 20.87
N THR A 154 -9.87 26.63 21.99
CA THR A 154 -10.59 26.61 23.27
C THR A 154 -11.65 25.52 23.49
N VAL A 155 -11.29 24.64 24.45
CA VAL A 155 -12.09 23.91 25.44
C VAL A 155 -13.31 23.13 24.91
N PHE A 156 -13.15 21.80 24.79
CA PHE A 156 -14.27 20.89 24.59
C PHE A 156 -14.94 20.56 25.92
N GLU A 157 -16.08 21.20 26.19
CA GLU A 157 -17.16 20.63 26.98
C GLU A 157 -18.00 19.69 26.07
N THR A 158 -18.15 18.44 26.50
CA THR A 158 -19.09 17.45 25.93
C THR A 158 -20.53 17.84 26.30
N PRO A 159 -21.55 17.77 25.40
CA PRO A 159 -22.45 16.58 25.34
C PRO A 159 -23.22 16.43 23.98
N PRO A 160 -24.24 15.56 23.85
CA PRO A 160 -24.35 14.13 24.16
C PRO A 160 -24.60 13.26 22.91
N LEU A 161 -24.42 11.94 23.03
CA LEU A 161 -24.75 10.96 22.01
C LEU A 161 -26.24 10.98 21.64
N ALA A 162 -26.54 11.08 20.35
CA ALA A 162 -27.80 10.62 19.77
C ALA A 162 -27.56 9.28 19.06
N ALA A 163 -28.31 8.27 19.49
CA ALA A 163 -28.38 6.96 18.88
C ALA A 163 -29.17 7.03 17.56
N ASP A 164 -28.82 6.20 16.60
CA ASP A 164 -29.83 5.62 15.73
C ASP A 164 -29.45 4.20 15.29
N ASP A 165 -30.46 3.33 15.36
CA ASP A 165 -30.42 1.88 15.36
C ASP A 165 -30.49 1.27 13.95
N SER A 166 -29.75 0.18 13.74
CA SER A 166 -30.32 -1.04 13.15
C SER A 166 -29.41 -2.25 13.44
N ALA A 167 -29.95 -3.15 14.28
CA ALA A 167 -29.39 -4.39 14.79
C ALA A 167 -28.99 -5.39 13.69
N THR A 168 -28.02 -6.30 13.86
CA THR A 168 -28.06 -7.39 14.86
C THR A 168 -26.68 -8.07 15.02
N VAL A 169 -26.43 -8.54 16.25
CA VAL A 169 -25.29 -9.32 16.79
C VAL A 169 -24.17 -8.50 17.46
N THR A 170 -24.50 -8.08 18.68
CA THR A 170 -23.65 -7.94 19.87
C THR A 170 -22.14 -8.24 19.70
N SER A 171 -21.35 -7.20 19.50
CA SER A 171 -20.05 -7.13 20.17
C SER A 171 -19.72 -5.68 20.53
N PRO A 172 -19.45 -5.35 21.80
CA PRO A 172 -19.11 -3.99 22.26
C PRO A 172 -17.70 -3.54 21.80
N LEU A 173 -17.11 -4.26 20.84
CA LEU A 173 -15.72 -4.13 20.45
C LEU A 173 -15.64 -3.79 18.97
N ARG A 174 -15.12 -2.60 18.67
CA ARG A 174 -14.84 -2.17 17.30
C ARG A 174 -13.57 -2.85 16.80
N ARG A 175 -13.62 -3.45 15.61
CA ARG A 175 -12.44 -4.05 14.98
C ARG A 175 -11.43 -2.95 14.60
N LEU A 176 -10.20 -3.09 15.07
CA LEU A 176 -9.12 -2.18 14.67
C LEU A 176 -8.71 -2.43 13.21
N PRO A 177 -8.40 -1.37 12.44
CA PRO A 177 -7.91 -1.51 11.07
C PRO A 177 -6.55 -2.20 11.03
N HIS A 178 -6.43 -3.23 10.20
CA HIS A 178 -5.17 -3.97 10.02
C HIS A 178 -4.11 -3.08 9.35
N GLY A 179 -2.88 -3.09 9.89
CA GLY A 179 -1.75 -2.35 9.33
C GLY A 179 -1.83 -0.84 9.47
N ARG A 180 -2.79 -0.31 10.25
CA ARG A 180 -2.90 1.12 10.58
C ARG A 180 -2.69 1.34 12.07
N ALA A 181 -2.00 2.42 12.42
CA ALA A 181 -1.87 2.86 13.81
C ALA A 181 -3.20 3.45 14.30
N VAL A 182 -3.59 3.13 15.53
CA VAL A 182 -4.77 3.69 16.19
C VAL A 182 -4.31 4.39 17.45
N MET A 183 -4.58 5.68 17.55
CA MET A 183 -4.26 6.46 18.74
C MET A 183 -5.42 6.36 19.73
N LEU A 184 -5.15 5.75 20.88
CA LEU A 184 -6.08 5.69 22.00
C LEU A 184 -5.63 6.70 23.05
N ARG A 185 -6.55 7.57 23.50
CA ARG A 185 -6.33 8.45 24.66
C ARG A 185 -6.99 7.81 25.86
N LEU A 186 -6.19 7.31 26.81
CA LEU A 186 -6.68 6.83 28.09
C LEU A 186 -6.46 7.91 29.15
N GLU A 187 -7.53 8.22 29.87
CA GLU A 187 -7.44 9.02 31.10
C GLU A 187 -6.89 8.14 32.24
N GLN A 188 -6.22 8.78 33.20
CA GLN A 188 -5.67 8.08 34.36
C GLN A 188 -6.81 7.41 35.15
N GLY A 189 -6.65 6.12 35.49
CA GLY A 189 -7.66 5.32 36.17
C GLY A 189 -8.77 4.76 35.26
N ARG A 190 -8.73 5.00 33.95
CA ARG A 190 -9.63 4.35 32.98
C ARG A 190 -8.95 3.16 32.31
N GLU A 191 -9.72 2.09 32.13
CA GLU A 191 -9.29 0.90 31.42
C GLU A 191 -9.98 0.82 30.06
N VAL A 192 -9.24 0.37 29.04
CA VAL A 192 -9.77 0.10 27.70
C VAL A 192 -9.62 -1.37 27.40
N VAL A 193 -10.75 -2.03 27.14
CA VAL A 193 -10.77 -3.45 26.78
C VAL A 193 -10.37 -3.61 25.31
N ILE A 194 -9.28 -4.33 25.07
CA ILE A 194 -8.74 -4.69 23.77
C ILE A 194 -8.85 -6.21 23.62
N ARG A 195 -9.45 -6.67 22.54
CA ARG A 195 -9.53 -8.11 22.24
C ARG A 195 -8.53 -8.50 21.17
N LEU A 196 -7.56 -9.32 21.55
CA LEU A 196 -6.55 -9.87 20.64
C LEU A 196 -6.96 -11.29 20.24
N ALA A 197 -7.32 -11.45 18.96
CA ALA A 197 -7.95 -12.65 18.42
C ALA A 197 -9.25 -13.05 19.17
N ARG A 198 -9.12 -13.89 20.21
CA ARG A 198 -10.23 -14.42 21.03
C ARG A 198 -10.08 -14.16 22.53
N HIS A 199 -9.02 -13.48 22.95
CA HIS A 199 -8.71 -13.22 24.36
C HIS A 199 -8.89 -11.74 24.63
N SER A 200 -9.54 -11.41 25.74
CA SER A 200 -9.72 -10.03 26.16
C SER A 200 -8.54 -9.61 27.04
N PHE A 201 -8.15 -8.36 26.87
CA PHE A 201 -7.13 -7.70 27.65
C PHE A 201 -7.65 -6.33 28.03
N SER A 202 -7.28 -5.81 29.19
CA SER A 202 -7.54 -4.44 29.59
C SER A 202 -6.24 -3.65 29.56
N LEU A 203 -6.19 -2.61 28.72
CA LEU A 203 -5.14 -1.61 28.79
C LEU A 203 -5.50 -0.63 29.90
N ALA A 204 -4.70 -0.59 30.96
CA ALA A 204 -4.90 0.29 32.11
C ALA A 204 -3.77 1.32 32.16
N HIS A 205 -4.14 2.56 32.49
CA HIS A 205 -3.19 3.63 32.76
C HIS A 205 -3.47 4.19 34.16
N ASP A 206 -2.79 3.64 35.16
CA ASP A 206 -2.93 4.07 36.56
C ASP A 206 -1.72 4.89 36.99
N GLN A 207 -0.64 4.26 37.48
CA GLN A 207 0.68 4.92 37.65
C GLN A 207 1.62 4.68 36.47
N ASP A 208 1.54 3.50 35.86
CA ASP A 208 2.27 3.08 34.66
C ASP A 208 1.31 2.40 33.69
N TRP A 209 1.66 2.41 32.40
CA TRP A 209 0.92 1.69 31.37
C TRP A 209 1.05 0.18 31.59
N ALA A 210 -0.06 -0.54 31.64
CA ALA A 210 -0.05 -1.98 31.78
C ALA A 210 -1.16 -2.65 30.96
N LEU A 211 -0.85 -3.82 30.43
CA LEU A 211 -1.80 -4.72 29.80
C LEU A 211 -2.18 -5.80 30.82
N LEU A 212 -3.46 -5.86 31.19
CA LEU A 212 -4.04 -6.88 32.07
C LEU A 212 -4.69 -7.95 31.21
N ALA A 213 -4.37 -9.21 31.45
CA ALA A 213 -5.02 -10.34 30.80
C ALA A 213 -6.20 -10.85 31.65
N ASP A 214 -7.15 -11.54 31.00
CA ASP A 214 -8.32 -12.13 31.65
C ASP A 214 -7.96 -13.14 32.78
N ASP A 215 -6.74 -13.68 32.77
CA ASP A 215 -6.21 -14.58 33.81
C ASP A 215 -5.64 -13.84 35.04
N GLY A 216 -5.77 -12.51 35.07
CA GLY A 216 -5.25 -11.65 36.13
C GLY A 216 -3.76 -11.32 35.99
N GLN A 217 -3.09 -11.78 34.92
CA GLN A 217 -1.68 -11.49 34.70
C GLN A 217 -1.49 -10.05 34.20
N ARG A 218 -0.63 -9.30 34.90
CA ARG A 218 -0.29 -7.92 34.58
C ARG A 218 1.04 -7.84 33.83
N TYR A 219 1.03 -7.19 32.67
CA TYR A 219 2.21 -6.94 31.85
C TYR A 219 2.49 -5.44 31.79
N THR A 220 3.59 -4.99 32.38
CA THR A 220 3.98 -3.58 32.37
C THR A 220 4.50 -3.17 30.99
N LEU A 221 3.99 -2.07 30.45
CA LEU A 221 4.44 -1.48 29.18
C LEU A 221 5.52 -0.44 29.45
N GLN A 222 6.58 -0.46 28.67
CA GLN A 222 7.68 0.50 28.77
C GLN A 222 7.37 1.77 27.97
N ARG A 223 8.01 2.89 28.31
CA ARG A 223 7.94 4.10 27.48
C ARG A 223 8.60 3.84 26.13
N GLY A 224 7.87 4.09 25.05
CA GLY A 224 8.32 3.82 23.68
C GLY A 224 7.48 2.72 23.04
N VAL A 225 8.10 1.97 22.13
CA VAL A 225 7.40 0.95 21.32
C VAL A 225 7.39 -0.39 22.04
N ASN A 226 6.19 -0.90 22.33
CA ASN A 226 5.97 -2.21 22.93
C ASN A 226 5.41 -3.18 21.88
N THR A 227 6.18 -4.21 21.54
CA THR A 227 5.69 -5.36 20.78
C THR A 227 5.06 -6.38 21.73
N ILE A 228 3.82 -6.78 21.44
CA ILE A 228 3.03 -7.77 22.19
C ILE A 228 2.82 -9.02 21.32
N GLY A 229 3.08 -10.20 21.88
CA GLY A 229 2.78 -11.48 21.23
C GLY A 229 3.40 -12.67 21.94
N ARG A 230 3.39 -13.83 21.27
CA ARG A 230 3.84 -15.10 21.87
C ARG A 230 5.36 -15.38 21.80
N SER A 231 6.10 -14.65 20.96
CA SER A 231 7.57 -14.86 20.86
C SER A 231 8.29 -14.31 22.09
N ARG A 232 9.45 -14.91 22.41
CA ARG A 232 10.37 -14.40 23.46
C ARG A 232 11.01 -13.07 23.08
N ASP A 233 10.99 -12.72 21.80
CA ASP A 233 11.56 -11.46 21.27
C ASP A 233 10.61 -10.27 21.44
N ASN A 234 9.45 -10.46 22.08
CA ASN A 234 8.50 -9.39 22.35
C ASN A 234 8.77 -8.77 23.71
N SER A 235 8.68 -7.45 23.79
CA SER A 235 8.74 -6.68 25.05
C SER A 235 7.64 -7.08 26.02
N VAL A 236 6.47 -7.52 25.52
CA VAL A 236 5.43 -8.17 26.33
C VAL A 236 5.13 -9.55 25.76
N MET A 237 5.63 -10.58 26.45
CA MET A 237 5.40 -11.97 26.10
C MET A 237 4.11 -12.47 26.75
N VAL A 238 3.08 -12.71 25.94
CA VAL A 238 1.83 -13.31 26.41
C VAL A 238 1.98 -14.83 26.50
N SER A 239 1.31 -15.46 27.48
CA SER A 239 1.36 -16.91 27.73
C SER A 239 1.31 -17.77 26.46
N SER A 240 2.22 -18.73 26.36
CA SER A 240 2.36 -19.62 25.20
C SER A 240 1.16 -20.54 24.97
N ALA A 241 0.26 -20.64 25.95
CA ALA A 241 -0.99 -21.39 25.87
C ALA A 241 -2.01 -20.76 24.90
N LEU A 242 -1.90 -19.45 24.63
CA LEU A 242 -2.81 -18.71 23.75
C LEU A 242 -2.41 -18.88 22.28
N ARG A 243 -2.64 -20.08 21.72
CA ARG A 243 -2.22 -20.48 20.34
C ARG A 243 -2.75 -19.57 19.23
N ASN A 244 -3.84 -18.84 19.48
CA ASN A 244 -4.48 -17.95 18.50
C ASN A 244 -3.82 -16.56 18.41
N ILE A 245 -2.89 -16.23 19.31
CA ILE A 245 -2.14 -14.98 19.28
C ILE A 245 -0.86 -15.18 18.45
N SER A 246 -0.64 -14.28 17.51
CA SER A 246 0.52 -14.32 16.61
C SER A 246 1.84 -14.20 17.39
N ARG A 247 2.94 -14.65 16.77
CA ARG A 247 4.30 -14.46 17.30
C ARG A 247 4.63 -12.98 17.51
N LYS A 248 4.09 -12.09 16.68
CA LYS A 248 4.02 -10.62 16.85
C LYS A 248 2.62 -10.19 16.47
N HIS A 249 1.87 -9.62 17.40
CA HIS A 249 0.41 -9.46 17.23
C HIS A 249 -0.06 -8.02 17.35
N LEU A 250 0.51 -7.25 18.28
CA LEU A 250 0.18 -5.85 18.47
C LEU A 250 1.46 -5.06 18.74
N LEU A 251 1.48 -3.82 18.30
CA LEU A 251 2.53 -2.86 18.59
C LEU A 251 1.84 -1.62 19.18
N VAL A 252 2.24 -1.24 20.40
CA VAL A 252 1.68 -0.15 21.21
C VAL A 252 2.76 0.88 21.49
#